data_AF-A0ABD6RVI0-F1
#
_entry.id   AF-A0ABD6RVI0-F1
#
_cell.length_a   1.000
_cell.length_b   1.000
_cell.length_c   1.000
_cell.angle_alpha   90.00
_cell.angle_beta   90.00
_cell.angle_gamma   90.00
#
_symmetry.space_group_name_H-M   'P 1'
#
loop_
_entity.id
_entity.type
_entity.pdbx_description
1 polymer ?
#
loop_
_entity_poly.entity_id
_entity_poly.type
_entity_poly.pdbx_seq_one_letter_code
_entity_poly.pdbx_strand_id
1 'polypeptide(L)'
;LAQYAATLASKGDKYKPQIVSAIIGQDGKETKKFKPILESSNRYPIEFWSVVHGGMSQNIEEIKNLPFHVAGKTGSTGSPNEQEKMINHSLFIAYAPTEDPQIAISVVIPG
;
A
#
# COMPACT_ATOMS: atom_id res chain seq x y z
N LEU A 1 2.88 -6.48 -1.35
CA LEU A 1 2.52 -5.26 -2.10
C LEU A 1 1.85 -4.19 -1.23
N ALA A 2 0.78 -4.49 -0.46
CA ALA A 2 0.15 -3.48 0.41
C ALA A 2 1.11 -2.86 1.43
N GLN A 3 1.95 -3.67 2.11
CA GLN A 3 3.00 -3.16 3.01
C GLN A 3 3.99 -2.24 2.28
N TYR A 4 4.30 -2.52 1.02
CA TYR A 4 5.19 -1.69 0.21
C TYR A 4 4.54 -0.34 -0.10
N ALA A 5 3.27 -0.33 -0.51
CA ALA A 5 2.49 0.90 -0.68
C ALA A 5 2.44 1.73 0.61
N ALA A 6 2.22 1.09 1.76
CA ALA A 6 2.25 1.75 3.07
C ALA A 6 3.64 2.31 3.42
N THR A 7 4.72 1.62 3.04
CA THR A 7 6.09 2.09 3.24
C THR A 7 6.41 3.31 2.39
N LEU A 8 5.88 3.38 1.16
CA LEU A 8 5.99 4.57 0.33
C LEU A 8 5.19 5.73 0.94
N ALA A 9 3.97 5.46 1.40
CA ALA A 9 3.09 6.45 2.03
C ALA A 9 3.72 7.06 3.29
N SER A 10 4.39 6.25 4.10
CA SER A 10 5.07 6.66 5.35
C SER A 10 6.46 7.29 5.13
N LYS A 11 6.86 7.58 3.87
CA LYS A 11 8.18 8.11 3.54
C LYS A 11 9.33 7.23 4.06
N GLY A 12 9.14 5.91 3.96
CA GLY A 12 10.19 4.91 4.16
C GLY A 12 10.07 4.07 5.42
N ASP A 13 9.11 4.31 6.30
CA ASP A 13 8.89 3.48 7.48
C ASP A 13 8.09 2.20 7.14
N LYS A 14 8.77 1.06 7.21
CA LYS A 14 8.20 -0.25 6.98
C LYS A 14 7.75 -0.84 8.31
N TYR A 15 6.44 -0.90 8.52
CA TYR A 15 5.85 -1.55 9.69
C TYR A 15 5.55 -3.02 9.41
N LYS A 16 5.71 -3.87 10.43
CA LYS A 16 5.26 -5.26 10.38
C LYS A 16 3.73 -5.31 10.31
N PRO A 17 3.12 -5.98 9.31
CA PRO A 17 1.66 -6.11 9.24
C PRO A 17 1.14 -6.87 10.45
N GLN A 18 0.05 -6.36 11.02
CA GLN A 18 -0.63 -6.93 12.18
C GLN A 18 -2.12 -6.98 11.89
N ILE A 19 -2.77 -8.09 12.25
CA ILE A 19 -4.21 -8.30 12.09
C ILE A 19 -4.93 -8.12 13.44
N VAL A 20 -4.27 -8.46 14.54
CA VAL A 20 -4.84 -8.41 15.89
C VAL A 20 -4.48 -7.08 16.54
N SER A 21 -5.50 -6.33 16.98
CA SER A 21 -5.34 -5.07 17.73
C SER A 21 -5.21 -5.28 19.24
N ALA A 22 -5.96 -6.23 19.80
CA ALA A 22 -5.93 -6.59 21.22
C ALA A 22 -6.41 -8.03 21.47
N ILE A 23 -6.06 -8.58 22.64
CA ILE A 23 -6.70 -9.77 23.23
C ILE A 23 -7.63 -9.27 24.34
N ILE A 24 -8.88 -9.71 24.29
CA ILE A 24 -9.91 -9.37 25.29
C ILE A 24 -10.17 -10.61 26.16
N GLY A 25 -10.12 -10.43 27.47
CA GLY A 25 -10.42 -11.47 28.45
C GLY A 25 -11.92 -11.75 28.55
N GLN A 26 -12.29 -12.82 29.26
CA GLN A 26 -13.70 -13.19 29.47
C GLN A 26 -14.47 -12.12 30.26
N ASP A 27 -13.78 -11.29 31.04
CA ASP A 27 -14.34 -10.16 31.77
C ASP A 27 -14.55 -8.91 30.91
N GLY A 28 -14.28 -8.98 29.60
CA GLY A 28 -14.39 -7.88 28.66
C GLY A 28 -13.23 -6.89 28.71
N LYS A 29 -12.20 -7.12 29.52
CA LYS A 29 -11.04 -6.22 29.62
C LYS A 29 -9.94 -6.60 28.64
N GLU A 30 -9.25 -5.59 28.11
CA GLU A 30 -8.03 -5.82 27.32
C GLU A 30 -6.96 -6.47 28.21
N THR A 31 -6.58 -7.72 27.88
CA THR A 31 -5.46 -8.39 28.54
C THR A 31 -4.14 -8.06 27.87
N LYS A 32 -4.18 -7.70 26.59
CA LYS A 32 -3.01 -7.29 25.81
C LYS A 32 -3.41 -6.39 24.65
N LYS A 33 -2.76 -5.24 24.52
CA LYS A 33 -2.86 -4.36 23.36
C LYS A 33 -1.62 -4.49 22.49
N PHE A 34 -1.79 -4.61 21.18
CA PHE A 34 -0.69 -4.65 20.22
C PHE A 34 -0.48 -3.27 19.61
N LYS A 35 0.77 -2.80 19.66
CA LYS A 35 1.19 -1.56 18.99
C LYS A 35 1.86 -1.90 17.65
N PRO A 36 1.82 -0.96 16.68
CA PRO A 36 2.59 -1.09 15.44
C PRO A 36 4.07 -1.35 15.74
N ILE A 37 4.68 -2.26 14.99
CA ILE A 37 6.10 -2.61 15.12
C ILE A 37 6.82 -2.07 13.89
N LEU A 38 7.69 -1.08 14.07
CA LEU A 38 8.58 -0.59 13.02
C LEU A 38 9.65 -1.66 12.75
N GLU A 39 9.68 -2.19 11.54
CA GLU A 39 10.61 -3.26 11.14
C GLU A 39 11.90 -2.68 10.55
N SER A 40 11.77 -1.65 9.72
CA SER A 40 12.91 -0.95 9.13
C SER A 40 12.50 0.44 8.64
N SER A 41 13.50 1.29 8.40
CA SER A 41 13.29 2.65 7.94
C SER A 41 14.28 3.00 6.84
N ASN A 42 13.75 3.36 5.67
CA ASN A 42 14.55 3.92 4.59
C ASN A 42 14.56 5.44 4.72
N ARG A 43 15.74 6.01 5.01
CA ARG A 43 15.90 7.46 5.22
C ARG A 43 16.50 8.08 3.97
N TYR A 44 15.68 8.84 3.25
CA TYR A 44 16.10 9.63 2.08
C TYR A 44 15.73 11.10 2.31
N PRO A 45 16.39 12.04 1.60
CA PRO A 45 16.01 13.44 1.59
C PRO A 45 14.54 13.63 1.19
N ILE A 46 13.90 14.70 1.66
CA ILE A 46 12.48 14.95 1.42
C ILE A 46 12.17 15.15 -0.08
N GLU A 47 13.15 15.62 -0.84
CA GLU A 47 13.09 15.80 -2.29
C GLU A 47 12.92 14.46 -3.00
N PHE A 48 13.56 13.40 -2.52
CA PHE A 48 13.39 12.04 -3.06
C PHE A 48 11.94 11.59 -2.92
N TRP A 49 11.35 11.75 -1.74
CA TRP A 49 9.96 11.39 -1.50
C TRP A 49 8.99 12.23 -2.31
N SER A 50 9.30 13.52 -2.50
CA SER A 50 8.51 14.41 -3.35
C SER A 50 8.47 13.93 -4.80
N VAL A 51 9.59 13.45 -5.35
CA VAL A 51 9.66 12.87 -6.70
C VAL A 51 8.84 11.57 -6.77
N VAL A 52 9.01 10.67 -5.80
CA VAL A 52 8.28 9.39 -5.78
C VAL A 52 6.77 9.61 -5.66
N HIS A 53 6.33 10.43 -4.72
CA HIS A 53 4.91 10.72 -4.47
C HIS A 53 4.29 11.50 -5.64
N GLY A 54 5.04 12.46 -6.20
CA GLY A 54 4.65 13.18 -7.40
C GLY A 54 4.44 12.26 -8.59
N GLY A 55 5.36 11.32 -8.83
CA GLY A 55 5.24 10.33 -9.91
C GLY A 55 4.06 9.37 -9.74
N MET A 56 3.75 8.98 -8.49
CA MET A 56 2.58 8.13 -8.20
C MET A 56 1.25 8.89 -8.29
N SER A 57 1.24 10.21 -8.14
CA SER A 57 0.00 11.01 -8.20
C SER A 57 -0.39 11.39 -9.63
N GLN A 58 0.38 10.96 -10.63
CA GLN A 58 0.17 11.30 -12.03
C GLN A 58 -0.51 10.16 -12.81
N ASN A 59 -1.26 10.54 -13.85
CA ASN A 59 -1.66 9.67 -14.97
C ASN A 59 -2.64 8.51 -14.66
N ILE A 60 -3.52 8.65 -13.66
CA ILE A 60 -4.64 7.73 -13.45
C ILE A 60 -5.91 8.58 -13.41
N GLU A 61 -6.64 8.66 -14.53
CA GLU A 61 -7.80 9.55 -14.65
C GLU A 61 -8.98 9.09 -13.79
N GLU A 62 -9.13 7.78 -13.65
CA GLU A 62 -10.23 7.14 -12.94
C GLU A 62 -10.27 7.48 -11.45
N ILE A 63 -9.12 7.83 -10.86
CA ILE A 63 -9.01 8.19 -9.44
C ILE A 63 -8.96 9.71 -9.19
N LYS A 64 -8.87 10.55 -10.23
CA LYS A 64 -8.83 12.02 -10.08
C LYS A 64 -10.14 12.61 -9.57
N ASN A 65 -11.27 11.93 -9.80
CA ASN A 65 -12.60 12.41 -9.43
C ASN A 65 -13.03 11.96 -8.02
N LEU A 66 -12.15 11.30 -7.27
CA LEU A 66 -12.42 10.93 -5.88
C LEU A 66 -12.41 12.18 -4.99
N PRO A 67 -13.16 12.18 -3.86
CA PRO A 67 -13.23 13.33 -2.96
C PRO A 67 -11.93 13.57 -2.14
N PHE A 68 -10.85 12.87 -2.47
CA PHE A 68 -9.54 12.95 -1.84
C PHE A 68 -8.46 12.62 -2.88
N HIS A 69 -7.25 13.12 -2.67
CA HIS A 69 -6.12 12.83 -3.55
C HIS A 69 -5.58 11.43 -3.31
N VAL A 70 -5.23 10.74 -4.40
CA VAL A 70 -4.69 9.38 -4.37
C VAL A 70 -3.37 9.36 -5.12
N ALA A 71 -2.36 8.75 -4.50
CA ALA A 71 -1.14 8.36 -5.16
C ALA A 71 -1.20 6.86 -5.46
N GLY A 72 -1.00 6.48 -6.72
CA GLY A 72 -1.12 5.10 -7.17
C GLY A 72 -0.12 4.71 -8.26
N LYS A 73 0.05 3.41 -8.46
CA LYS A 73 0.82 2.89 -9.58
C LYS A 73 0.22 1.59 -10.11
N THR A 74 0.04 1.54 -11.42
CA THR A 74 -0.39 0.36 -12.17
C THR A 74 0.80 -0.54 -12.51
N GLY A 75 0.53 -1.84 -12.62
CA GLY A 75 1.44 -2.83 -13.15
C GLY A 75 0.69 -3.87 -13.96
N SER A 76 1.36 -4.44 -14.96
CA SER A 76 0.86 -5.58 -15.74
C SER A 76 2.00 -6.58 -15.89
N THR A 77 1.69 -7.86 -15.76
CA THR A 77 2.66 -8.94 -15.98
C THR A 77 1.98 -10.05 -16.78
N GLY A 78 2.74 -10.70 -17.65
CA GLY A 78 2.24 -11.77 -18.51
C GLY A 78 3.10 -13.02 -18.37
N SER A 79 2.47 -14.19 -18.30
CA SER A 79 3.16 -15.49 -18.34
C SER A 79 2.35 -16.49 -19.16
N PRO A 80 3.02 -17.37 -19.95
CA PRO A 80 2.34 -18.44 -20.65
C PRO A 80 1.78 -19.46 -19.65
N ASN A 81 0.58 -19.98 -19.92
CA ASN A 81 0.04 -21.13 -19.20
C ASN A 81 0.53 -22.45 -19.83
N GLU A 82 0.04 -23.59 -19.32
CA GLU A 82 0.38 -24.92 -19.82
C GLU A 82 0.05 -25.17 -21.31
N GLN A 83 -0.82 -24.35 -21.90
CA GLN A 83 -1.22 -24.40 -23.31
C GLN A 83 -0.53 -23.32 -24.15
N GLU A 84 0.58 -22.73 -23.64
CA GLU A 84 1.33 -21.63 -24.26
C GLU A 84 0.52 -20.34 -24.48
N LYS A 85 -0.68 -20.24 -23.89
CA LYS A 85 -1.50 -19.03 -23.94
C LYS A 85 -0.99 -18.03 -22.92
N MET A 86 -0.71 -16.81 -23.37
CA MET A 86 -0.35 -15.69 -22.50
C MET A 86 -1.52 -15.33 -21.57
N ILE A 87 -1.28 -15.41 -20.27
CA ILE A 87 -2.18 -14.95 -19.21
C ILE A 87 -1.61 -13.65 -18.65
N ASN A 88 -2.43 -12.61 -18.62
CA ASN A 88 -2.04 -11.29 -18.11
C ASN A 88 -2.67 -11.04 -16.74
N HIS A 89 -1.86 -10.64 -15.78
CA HIS A 89 -2.32 -10.18 -14.48
C HIS A 89 -2.27 -8.65 -14.42
N SER A 90 -3.30 -8.04 -13.84
CA SER A 90 -3.37 -6.60 -13.59
C SER A 90 -3.11 -6.30 -12.12
N LEU A 91 -2.25 -5.33 -11.84
CA LEU A 91 -1.85 -4.95 -10.49
C LEU A 91 -2.05 -3.46 -10.27
N PHE A 92 -2.43 -3.11 -9.05
CA PHE A 92 -2.52 -1.72 -8.62
C PHE A 92 -2.11 -1.59 -7.16
N ILE A 93 -1.23 -0.64 -6.86
CA ILE A 93 -0.95 -0.21 -5.49
C ILE A 93 -1.30 1.26 -5.34
N ALA A 94 -1.83 1.66 -4.19
CA ALA A 94 -2.13 3.06 -3.91
C ALA A 94 -2.16 3.37 -2.42
N TYR A 95 -2.12 4.65 -2.08
CA TYR A 95 -2.42 5.17 -0.75
C TYR A 95 -3.15 6.51 -0.84
N ALA A 96 -3.87 6.85 0.23
CA ALA A 96 -4.65 8.09 0.32
C ALA A 96 -4.92 8.51 1.78
N PRO A 97 -5.25 9.79 2.02
CA PRO A 97 -4.97 10.94 1.15
C PRO A 97 -3.47 11.10 0.87
N THR A 98 -3.07 11.80 -0.20
CA THR A 98 -1.65 11.93 -0.55
C THR A 98 -0.87 12.75 0.48
N GLU A 99 -1.51 13.75 1.09
CA GLU A 99 -0.90 14.72 2.01
C GLU A 99 -0.68 14.16 3.42
N ASP A 100 -1.64 13.36 3.90
CA ASP A 100 -1.60 12.67 5.19
C ASP A 100 -2.15 11.24 5.04
N PRO A 101 -1.33 10.29 4.53
CA PRO A 101 -1.82 8.97 4.18
C PRO A 101 -2.38 8.18 5.38
N GLN A 102 -3.64 7.77 5.27
CA GLN A 102 -4.36 7.00 6.28
C GLN A 102 -4.59 5.54 5.86
N ILE A 103 -4.61 5.26 4.55
CA ILE A 103 -4.85 3.93 4.00
C ILE A 103 -3.89 3.63 2.85
N ALA A 104 -3.44 2.37 2.78
CA ALA A 104 -2.69 1.84 1.65
C ALA A 104 -3.34 0.53 1.16
N ILE A 105 -3.44 0.38 -0.15
CA ILE A 105 -4.08 -0.77 -0.80
C ILE A 105 -3.15 -1.45 -1.78
N SER A 106 -3.47 -2.70 -2.06
CA SER A 106 -2.92 -3.48 -3.17
C SER A 106 -4.03 -4.33 -3.76
N VAL A 107 -4.20 -4.24 -5.07
CA VAL A 107 -5.17 -5.01 -5.85
C VAL A 107 -4.41 -5.85 -6.88
N VAL A 108 -4.78 -7.11 -6.98
CA VAL A 108 -4.28 -8.04 -8.00
C VAL A 108 -5.50 -8.69 -8.63
N ILE A 109 -5.66 -8.50 -9.94
CA ILE A 109 -6.69 -9.18 -10.76
C ILE A 109 -5.95 -10.20 -11.62
N PRO A 110 -6.05 -11.49 -11.29
CA PRO A 110 -5.47 -12.52 -12.14
C PRO A 110 -6.28 -12.69 -13.42
N GLY A 111 -5.60 -12.93 -14.53
CA GLY A 111 -6.22 -13.28 -15.81
C GLY A 111 -6.44 -14.78 -15.98
#